data_AF-A0A949XX69-F1
#
_entry.id   AF-A0A949XX69-F1
#
_cell.length_a   1.000
_cell.length_b   1.000
_cell.length_c   1.000
_cell.angle_alpha   90.00
_cell.angle_beta   90.00
_cell.angle_gamma   90.00
#
_symmetry.space_group_name_H-M   'P 1'
#
loop_
_entity.id
_entity.type
_entity.pdbx_description
1 polymer ?
#
loop_
_entity_poly.entity_id
_entity_poly.type
_entity_poly.pdbx_seq_one_letter_code
_entity_poly.pdbx_strand_id
1 'polypeptide(L)'
;MKMILARSFRAAALVLALQATTGRSDEGSPSARELDSRIDRAIYQTVNLGAVIFNQGDHAGCYRLYQGALLSLEPMLAHRAGVRQEVAKGLRDVDALPTYTQRAIELRRVLDNVLTAVRSGPAPGAVAARPLWDRLGGEAAVKAVVHDFVVLATADPKVDFFRGGKYTLDAEGVANLERLLVELISAVSGGPLKYEGR
;
A
#
# COMPACT_ATOMS: atom_id res chain seq x y z
N MET A 1 55.67 -18.85 -76.45
CA MET A 1 57.07 -18.38 -76.30
C MET A 1 57.09 -17.28 -75.25
N LYS A 2 57.89 -17.45 -74.17
CA LYS A 2 58.25 -16.49 -73.08
C LYS A 2 57.07 -16.01 -72.21
N MET A 3 56.85 -16.50 -70.98
CA MET A 3 57.68 -16.48 -69.75
C MET A 3 57.92 -15.04 -69.24
N ILE A 4 57.56 -14.77 -67.97
CA ILE A 4 58.34 -14.05 -66.92
C ILE A 4 57.64 -12.91 -66.12
N LEU A 5 57.71 -13.10 -64.78
CA LEU A 5 57.79 -12.17 -63.62
C LEU A 5 56.63 -11.19 -63.34
N ALA A 6 55.84 -11.40 -62.28
CA ALA A 6 56.14 -11.13 -60.86
C ALA A 6 56.03 -9.65 -60.48
N ARG A 7 55.13 -9.36 -59.53
CA ARG A 7 55.40 -8.50 -58.37
C ARG A 7 54.24 -8.53 -57.38
N SER A 8 54.61 -8.96 -56.18
CA SER A 8 53.84 -8.98 -54.94
C SER A 8 53.20 -7.62 -54.64
N PHE A 9 51.91 -7.61 -54.34
CA PHE A 9 51.29 -6.58 -53.51
C PHE A 9 50.40 -7.27 -52.47
N ARG A 10 50.86 -7.25 -51.22
CA ARG A 10 50.07 -7.63 -50.05
C ARG A 10 49.01 -6.55 -49.87
N ALA A 11 47.78 -6.79 -50.31
CA ALA A 11 46.63 -6.00 -49.91
C ALA A 11 46.10 -6.57 -48.58
N ALA A 12 46.18 -5.76 -47.53
CA ALA A 12 45.64 -6.05 -46.22
C ALA A 12 44.11 -6.26 -46.32
N ALA A 13 43.64 -7.45 -46.01
CA ALA A 13 42.22 -7.72 -45.80
C ALA A 13 41.81 -7.08 -44.47
N LEU A 14 41.15 -5.92 -44.56
CA LEU A 14 40.42 -5.34 -43.44
C LEU A 14 39.21 -6.23 -43.16
N VAL A 15 39.37 -7.17 -42.23
CA VAL A 15 38.27 -7.98 -41.70
C VAL A 15 37.39 -7.04 -40.88
N LEU A 16 36.29 -6.59 -41.47
CA LEU A 16 35.22 -5.91 -40.77
C LEU A 16 34.52 -6.96 -39.90
N ALA A 17 35.03 -7.15 -38.68
CA ALA A 17 34.37 -7.95 -37.67
C ALA A 17 33.05 -7.27 -37.32
N LEU A 18 31.95 -7.79 -37.89
CA LEU A 18 30.61 -7.57 -37.38
C LEU A 18 30.60 -8.16 -35.97
N GLN A 19 30.95 -7.35 -34.97
CA GLN A 19 30.66 -7.70 -33.60
C GLN A 19 29.14 -7.64 -33.46
N ALA A 20 28.51 -8.81 -33.56
CA ALA A 20 27.19 -9.01 -33.00
C ALA A 20 27.30 -8.61 -31.54
N THR A 21 26.81 -7.42 -31.22
CA THR A 21 26.50 -7.05 -29.84
C THR A 21 25.38 -7.99 -29.41
N THR A 22 25.74 -9.17 -28.91
CA THR A 22 24.88 -9.95 -28.04
C THR A 22 24.79 -9.21 -26.71
N GLY A 23 24.22 -8.00 -26.74
CA GLY A 23 23.59 -7.37 -25.59
C GLY A 23 22.30 -8.12 -25.32
N ARG A 24 22.41 -9.39 -24.93
CA ARG A 24 21.33 -10.07 -24.22
C ARG A 24 21.32 -9.36 -22.87
N SER A 25 20.41 -8.41 -22.70
CA SER A 25 20.12 -7.86 -21.37
C SER A 25 19.78 -9.07 -20.51
N ASP A 26 20.69 -9.39 -19.60
CA ASP A 26 20.44 -10.30 -18.49
C ASP A 26 19.54 -9.53 -17.51
N GLU A 27 18.31 -9.22 -17.94
CA GLU A 27 17.25 -8.85 -17.00
C GLU A 27 16.88 -10.14 -16.29
N GLY A 28 17.64 -10.46 -15.24
CA GLY A 28 17.26 -11.48 -14.27
C GLY A 28 15.82 -11.24 -13.81
N SER A 29 15.12 -12.32 -13.44
CA SER A 29 13.75 -12.21 -12.93
C SER A 29 13.70 -11.16 -11.81
N PRO A 30 12.68 -10.27 -11.79
CA PRO A 30 12.62 -9.20 -10.80
C PRO A 30 12.77 -9.75 -9.38
N SER A 31 13.56 -9.07 -8.55
CA SER A 31 13.72 -9.45 -7.16
C SER A 31 12.39 -9.34 -6.40
N ALA A 32 12.25 -10.08 -5.29
CA ALA A 32 11.06 -10.01 -4.45
C ALA A 32 10.71 -8.57 -4.02
N ARG A 33 11.73 -7.75 -3.75
CA ARG A 33 11.57 -6.34 -3.37
C ARG A 33 11.08 -5.47 -4.52
N GLU A 34 11.56 -5.71 -5.74
CA GLU A 34 11.07 -5.01 -6.92
C GLU A 34 9.64 -5.41 -7.26
N LEU A 35 9.29 -6.69 -7.11
CA LEU A 35 7.91 -7.17 -7.23
C LEU A 35 7.01 -6.48 -6.20
N ASP A 36 7.39 -6.46 -4.93
CA ASP A 36 6.65 -5.77 -3.87
C ASP A 36 6.44 -4.28 -4.18
N SER A 37 7.47 -3.60 -4.70
CA SER A 37 7.40 -2.17 -5.06
C SER A 37 6.52 -1.91 -6.29
N ARG A 38 6.40 -2.88 -7.21
CA ARG A 38 5.46 -2.82 -8.35
C ARG A 38 4.03 -3.03 -7.87
N ILE A 39 3.81 -4.01 -6.99
CA ILE A 39 2.50 -4.31 -6.40
C ILE A 39 2.00 -3.12 -5.58
N ASP A 40 2.83 -2.52 -4.73
CA ASP A 40 2.48 -1.35 -3.92
C ASP A 40 1.93 -0.19 -4.77
N ARG A 41 2.67 0.18 -5.83
CA ARG A 41 2.26 1.27 -6.73
C ARG A 41 0.96 0.95 -7.48
N ALA A 42 0.83 -0.27 -7.99
CA ALA A 42 -0.37 -0.70 -8.72
C ALA A 42 -1.62 -0.66 -7.82
N ILE A 43 -1.51 -1.15 -6.58
CA ILE A 43 -2.61 -1.12 -5.63
C ILE A 43 -2.93 0.32 -5.22
N TYR A 44 -1.93 1.16 -4.95
CA TYR A 44 -2.15 2.57 -4.60
C TYR A 44 -2.96 3.31 -5.67
N GLN A 45 -2.60 3.13 -6.95
CA GLN A 45 -3.34 3.71 -8.07
C GLN A 45 -4.77 3.17 -8.16
N THR A 46 -4.92 1.84 -8.05
CA THR A 46 -6.21 1.15 -8.07
C THR A 46 -7.14 1.67 -6.99
N VAL A 47 -6.65 1.78 -5.76
CA VAL A 47 -7.41 2.25 -4.59
C VAL A 47 -7.88 3.70 -4.77
N ASN A 48 -6.99 4.59 -5.23
CA ASN A 48 -7.37 5.98 -5.43
C ASN A 48 -8.44 6.13 -6.51
N LEU A 49 -8.29 5.41 -7.64
CA LEU A 49 -9.29 5.41 -8.69
C LEU A 49 -10.61 4.79 -8.21
N GLY A 50 -10.54 3.65 -7.52
CA GLY A 50 -11.72 2.97 -6.99
C GLY A 50 -12.48 3.81 -5.97
N ALA A 51 -11.79 4.60 -5.14
CA ALA A 51 -12.42 5.53 -4.22
C ALA A 51 -13.23 6.61 -4.96
N VAL A 52 -12.69 7.15 -6.06
CA VAL A 52 -13.41 8.13 -6.89
C VAL A 52 -14.68 7.50 -7.49
N ILE A 53 -14.54 6.32 -8.11
CA ILE A 53 -15.67 5.61 -8.75
C ILE A 53 -16.75 5.26 -7.71
N PHE A 54 -16.33 4.78 -6.54
CA PHE A 54 -17.26 4.43 -5.46
C PHE A 54 -18.03 5.64 -4.94
N ASN A 55 -17.34 6.76 -4.70
CA ASN A 55 -17.97 7.99 -4.19
C ASN A 55 -18.94 8.63 -5.19
N GLN A 56 -18.83 8.29 -6.48
CA GLN A 56 -19.79 8.68 -7.52
C GLN A 56 -21.05 7.79 -7.53
N GLY A 57 -21.11 6.76 -6.68
CA GLY A 57 -22.22 5.82 -6.59
C GLY A 57 -22.07 4.57 -7.47
N ASP A 58 -21.02 4.48 -8.29
CA ASP A 58 -20.76 3.28 -9.12
C ASP A 58 -20.01 2.20 -8.34
N HIS A 59 -20.71 1.58 -7.38
CA HIS A 59 -20.11 0.53 -6.56
C HIS A 59 -19.79 -0.73 -7.37
N ALA A 60 -20.53 -1.00 -8.44
CA ALA A 60 -20.28 -2.14 -9.33
C ALA A 60 -18.97 -1.94 -10.13
N GLY A 61 -18.76 -0.74 -10.69
CA GLY A 61 -17.51 -0.36 -11.34
C GLY A 61 -16.32 -0.42 -10.41
N CYS A 62 -16.46 0.09 -9.17
CA CYS A 62 -15.42 0.00 -8.15
C CYS A 62 -15.08 -1.47 -7.81
N TYR A 63 -16.09 -2.31 -7.59
CA TYR A 63 -15.90 -3.75 -7.39
C TYR A 63 -15.13 -4.41 -8.56
N ARG A 64 -15.52 -4.13 -9.81
CA ARG A 64 -14.86 -4.70 -11.00
C ARG A 64 -13.41 -4.25 -11.13
N LEU A 65 -13.13 -2.98 -10.84
CA LEU A 65 -11.77 -2.45 -10.82
C LEU A 65 -10.90 -3.21 -9.80
N TYR A 66 -11.38 -3.35 -8.56
CA TYR A 66 -10.65 -4.07 -7.50
C TYR A 66 -10.49 -5.56 -7.82
N GLN A 67 -11.53 -6.20 -8.35
CA GLN A 67 -11.49 -7.61 -8.77
C GLN A 67 -10.44 -7.82 -9.86
N GLY A 68 -10.45 -6.99 -10.91
CA GLY A 68 -9.50 -7.10 -12.01
C GLY A 68 -8.05 -6.85 -11.58
N ALA A 69 -7.84 -5.90 -10.68
CA ALA A 69 -6.53 -5.64 -10.10
C ALA A 69 -6.01 -6.84 -9.30
N LEU A 70 -6.83 -7.39 -8.39
CA LEU A 70 -6.44 -8.54 -7.57
C LEU A 70 -6.16 -9.79 -8.41
N LEU A 71 -6.97 -10.06 -9.45
CA LEU A 71 -6.74 -11.17 -10.39
C LEU A 71 -5.40 -11.03 -11.13
N SER A 72 -5.02 -9.79 -11.45
CA SER A 72 -3.76 -9.50 -12.17
C SER A 72 -2.54 -9.55 -11.25
N LEU A 73 -2.72 -9.22 -9.97
CA LEU A 73 -1.64 -9.16 -8.97
C LEU A 73 -1.41 -10.51 -8.26
N GLU A 74 -2.40 -11.40 -8.20
CA GLU A 74 -2.30 -12.70 -7.50
C GLU A 74 -1.05 -13.51 -7.93
N PRO A 75 -0.72 -13.67 -9.22
CA PRO A 75 0.46 -14.42 -9.63
C PRO A 75 1.78 -13.76 -9.19
N MET A 76 1.79 -12.44 -9.08
CA MET A 76 2.97 -11.66 -8.65
C MET A 76 3.27 -11.84 -7.16
N LEU A 77 2.34 -12.41 -6.38
CA LEU A 77 2.49 -12.71 -4.96
C LEU A 77 3.05 -14.12 -4.71
N ALA A 78 3.65 -14.78 -5.71
CA ALA A 78 4.18 -16.13 -5.57
C ALA A 78 5.22 -16.28 -4.43
N HIS A 79 6.04 -15.25 -4.20
CA HIS A 79 7.00 -15.19 -3.08
C HIS A 79 6.34 -14.92 -1.71
N ARG A 80 5.03 -14.64 -1.68
CA ARG A 80 4.22 -14.36 -0.48
C ARG A 80 3.01 -15.29 -0.43
N ALA A 81 3.26 -16.59 -0.32
CA ALA A 81 2.23 -17.63 -0.43
C ALA A 81 0.99 -17.41 0.48
N GLY A 82 1.18 -16.95 1.71
CA GLY A 82 0.07 -16.63 2.63
C GLY A 82 -0.82 -15.49 2.12
N VAL A 83 -0.22 -14.38 1.67
CA VAL A 83 -0.95 -13.24 1.09
C VAL A 83 -1.65 -13.63 -0.19
N ARG A 84 -1.00 -14.43 -1.05
CA ARG A 84 -1.61 -14.97 -2.27
C ARG A 84 -2.87 -15.80 -1.95
N GLN A 85 -2.82 -16.63 -0.91
CA GLN A 85 -3.98 -17.40 -0.46
C GLN A 85 -5.11 -16.51 0.05
N GLU A 86 -4.78 -15.43 0.78
CA GLU A 86 -5.78 -14.44 1.20
C GLU A 86 -6.46 -13.76 0.01
N VAL A 87 -5.69 -13.36 -1.00
CA VAL A 87 -6.24 -12.79 -2.25
C VAL A 87 -7.18 -13.77 -2.93
N ALA A 88 -6.75 -15.02 -3.12
CA ALA A 88 -7.55 -16.07 -3.75
C ALA A 88 -8.83 -16.36 -2.96
N LYS A 89 -8.76 -16.37 -1.62
CA LYS A 89 -9.93 -16.54 -0.75
C LYS A 89 -10.89 -15.35 -0.88
N GLY A 90 -10.37 -14.12 -0.78
CA GLY A 90 -11.17 -12.90 -0.90
C GLY A 90 -11.91 -12.81 -2.23
N LEU A 91 -11.23 -13.14 -3.35
CA LEU A 91 -11.83 -13.18 -4.68
C LEU A 91 -12.98 -14.20 -4.81
N ARG A 92 -12.95 -15.31 -4.06
CA ARG A 92 -14.04 -16.29 -4.02
C ARG A 92 -15.18 -15.87 -3.09
N ASP A 93 -14.85 -15.39 -1.91
CA ASP A 93 -15.85 -15.13 -0.85
C ASP A 93 -16.78 -13.96 -1.18
N VAL A 94 -16.30 -12.98 -1.96
CA VAL A 94 -17.14 -11.83 -2.35
C VAL A 94 -18.35 -12.21 -3.19
N ASP A 95 -18.36 -13.37 -3.84
CA ASP A 95 -19.53 -13.82 -4.61
C ASP A 95 -20.74 -14.12 -3.72
N ALA A 96 -20.51 -14.44 -2.44
CA ALA A 96 -21.57 -14.64 -1.46
C ALA A 96 -22.18 -13.33 -0.92
N LEU A 97 -21.54 -12.17 -1.16
CA LEU A 97 -22.03 -10.89 -0.66
C LEU A 97 -23.15 -10.35 -1.56
N PRO A 98 -24.28 -9.87 -1.00
CA PRO A 98 -25.46 -9.57 -1.80
C PRO A 98 -25.38 -8.25 -2.57
N THR A 99 -24.54 -7.29 -2.15
CA THR A 99 -24.46 -5.97 -2.79
C THR A 99 -23.06 -5.67 -3.32
N TYR A 100 -22.98 -4.92 -4.42
CA TYR A 100 -21.69 -4.45 -4.95
C TYR A 100 -20.94 -3.54 -3.95
N THR A 101 -21.67 -2.81 -3.10
CA THR A 101 -21.10 -2.05 -2.00
C THR A 101 -20.26 -2.94 -1.08
N GLN A 102 -20.86 -4.03 -0.58
CA GLN A 102 -20.17 -4.97 0.31
C GLN A 102 -19.02 -5.67 -0.40
N ARG A 103 -19.21 -6.06 -1.66
CA ARG A 103 -18.15 -6.68 -2.47
C ARG A 103 -16.95 -5.76 -2.65
N ALA A 104 -17.17 -4.49 -3.01
CA ALA A 104 -16.11 -3.52 -3.20
C ALA A 104 -15.37 -3.22 -1.87
N ILE A 105 -16.10 -3.11 -0.76
CA ILE A 105 -15.50 -2.90 0.56
C ILE A 105 -14.65 -4.11 0.98
N GLU A 106 -15.12 -5.34 0.75
CA GLU A 106 -14.30 -6.52 1.06
C GLU A 106 -13.06 -6.62 0.18
N LEU A 107 -13.18 -6.40 -1.14
CA LEU A 107 -11.98 -6.38 -1.99
C LEU A 107 -11.02 -5.25 -1.63
N ARG A 108 -11.53 -4.11 -1.12
CA ARG A 108 -10.68 -3.05 -0.57
C ARG A 108 -9.90 -3.53 0.65
N ARG A 109 -10.54 -4.24 1.59
CA ARG A 109 -9.86 -4.84 2.74
C ARG A 109 -8.75 -5.79 2.30
N VAL A 110 -8.99 -6.60 1.27
CA VAL A 110 -7.97 -7.50 0.69
C VAL A 110 -6.79 -6.72 0.11
N LEU A 111 -7.04 -5.65 -0.67
CA LEU A 111 -5.99 -4.77 -1.20
C LEU A 111 -5.15 -4.13 -0.08
N ASP A 112 -5.78 -3.69 1.01
CA ASP A 112 -5.11 -3.09 2.16
C ASP A 112 -4.24 -4.13 2.91
N ASN A 113 -4.70 -5.38 3.03
CA ASN A 113 -3.89 -6.49 3.55
C ASN A 113 -2.64 -6.73 2.70
N VAL A 114 -2.79 -6.73 1.36
CA VAL A 114 -1.65 -6.89 0.44
C VAL A 114 -0.66 -5.73 0.62
N LEU A 115 -1.14 -4.48 0.64
CA LEU A 115 -0.30 -3.30 0.90
C LEU A 115 0.49 -3.43 2.21
N THR A 116 -0.19 -3.84 3.28
CA THR A 116 0.44 -4.05 4.59
C THR A 116 1.56 -5.08 4.49
N ALA A 117 1.31 -6.20 3.81
CA ALA A 117 2.30 -7.27 3.68
C ALA A 117 3.51 -6.86 2.83
N VAL A 118 3.31 -6.19 1.69
CA VAL A 118 4.42 -5.79 0.81
C VAL A 118 5.27 -4.65 1.41
N ARG A 119 4.66 -3.77 2.23
CA ARG A 119 5.36 -2.67 2.91
C ARG A 119 6.15 -3.11 4.14
N SER A 120 5.72 -4.17 4.82
CA SER A 120 6.33 -4.64 6.07
C SER A 120 7.61 -5.47 5.89
N GLY A 121 8.10 -5.67 4.65
CA GLY A 121 9.26 -6.53 4.36
C GLY A 121 8.90 -8.02 4.31
N PRO A 122 9.88 -8.95 4.26
CA PRO A 122 9.60 -10.40 4.31
C PRO A 122 8.74 -10.69 5.53
N ALA A 123 7.73 -11.55 5.37
CA ALA A 123 6.75 -11.84 6.42
C ALA A 123 7.45 -12.04 7.78
N PRO A 124 7.12 -11.23 8.81
CA PRO A 124 7.60 -11.50 10.14
C PRO A 124 7.09 -12.88 10.51
N GLY A 125 8.00 -13.83 10.75
CA GLY A 125 7.72 -14.87 11.72
C GLY A 125 7.22 -14.15 12.96
N ALA A 126 5.99 -14.45 13.37
CA ALA A 126 5.27 -13.70 14.39
C ALA A 126 6.00 -13.76 15.73
N VAL A 127 6.97 -12.87 15.92
CA VAL A 127 7.28 -12.32 17.24
C VAL A 127 6.21 -11.27 17.43
N ALA A 128 5.37 -11.40 18.44
CA ALA A 128 4.38 -10.38 18.80
C ALA A 128 5.14 -9.06 18.98
N ALA A 129 5.15 -8.23 17.93
CA ALA A 129 5.75 -6.93 17.98
C ALA A 129 5.05 -6.17 19.11
N ARG A 130 5.82 -5.43 19.92
CA ARG A 130 5.25 -4.54 20.93
C ARG A 130 4.06 -3.79 20.32
N PRO A 131 2.91 -3.70 21.03
CA PRO A 131 1.73 -3.04 20.51
C PRO A 131 2.09 -1.65 20.00
N LEU A 132 1.35 -1.17 19.00
CA LEU A 132 1.61 0.14 18.42
C LEU A 132 1.62 1.23 19.52
N TRP A 133 0.76 1.11 20.54
CA TRP A 133 0.77 1.95 21.74
C TRP A 133 2.17 2.15 22.36
N ASP A 134 2.90 1.07 22.62
CA ASP A 134 4.24 1.13 23.21
C ASP A 134 5.25 1.78 22.27
N ARG A 135 5.09 1.54 20.96
CA ARG A 135 5.94 2.13 19.93
C ARG A 135 5.67 3.63 19.74
N LEU A 136 4.46 4.08 20.02
CA LEU A 136 4.08 5.50 20.07
C LEU A 136 4.60 6.20 21.33
N GLY A 137 5.21 5.48 22.28
CA GLY A 137 5.72 6.03 23.54
C GLY A 137 4.73 5.96 24.71
N GLY A 138 3.67 5.16 24.57
CA GLY A 138 2.66 4.95 25.60
C GLY A 138 1.85 6.21 25.92
N GLU A 139 1.19 6.21 27.08
CA GLU A 139 0.18 7.20 27.44
C GLU A 139 0.72 8.64 27.41
N ALA A 140 1.93 8.86 27.93
CA ALA A 140 2.52 10.20 28.02
C ALA A 140 2.75 10.83 26.65
N ALA A 141 3.34 10.08 25.72
CA ALA A 141 3.60 10.56 24.36
C ALA A 141 2.29 10.77 23.58
N VAL A 142 1.34 9.84 23.70
CA VAL A 142 0.04 9.96 23.04
C VAL A 142 -0.74 11.16 23.58
N LYS A 143 -0.76 11.39 24.89
CA LYS A 143 -1.39 12.58 25.50
C LYS A 143 -0.82 13.87 24.96
N ALA A 144 0.51 13.99 24.86
CA ALA A 144 1.15 15.18 24.33
C ALA A 144 0.74 15.45 22.87
N VAL A 145 0.78 14.43 22.02
CA VAL A 145 0.38 14.57 20.60
C VAL A 145 -1.11 14.91 20.46
N VAL A 146 -1.98 14.30 21.27
CA VAL A 146 -3.41 14.61 21.27
C VAL A 146 -3.66 16.06 21.71
N HIS A 147 -2.97 16.53 22.75
CA HIS A 147 -3.07 17.91 23.19
C HIS A 147 -2.64 18.89 22.09
N ASP A 148 -1.46 18.67 21.49
CA ASP A 148 -0.97 19.49 20.39
C ASP A 148 -1.96 19.49 19.20
N PHE A 149 -2.54 18.33 18.89
CA PHE A 149 -3.56 18.21 17.85
C PHE A 149 -4.81 19.04 18.16
N VAL A 150 -5.35 18.96 19.39
CA VAL A 150 -6.55 19.71 19.78
C VAL A 150 -6.27 21.21 19.79
N VAL A 151 -5.11 21.65 20.27
CA VAL A 151 -4.68 23.05 20.22
C VAL A 151 -4.59 23.56 18.78
N LEU A 152 -3.97 22.80 17.88
CA LEU A 152 -3.88 23.19 16.47
C LEU A 152 -5.25 23.20 15.78
N ALA A 153 -6.07 22.19 16.05
CA ALA A 153 -7.37 22.02 15.41
C ALA A 153 -8.38 23.09 15.88
N THR A 154 -8.31 23.53 17.14
CA THR A 154 -9.19 24.59 17.66
C THR A 154 -8.90 25.95 17.06
N ALA A 155 -7.69 26.19 16.58
CA ALA A 155 -7.32 27.41 15.86
C ALA A 155 -7.79 27.42 14.39
N ASP A 156 -8.18 26.27 13.82
CA ASP A 156 -8.63 26.17 12.42
C ASP A 156 -10.17 26.28 12.32
N PRO A 157 -10.71 27.37 11.74
CA PRO A 157 -12.16 27.55 11.61
C PRO A 157 -12.83 26.48 10.73
N LYS A 158 -12.09 25.75 9.89
CA LYS A 158 -12.63 24.66 9.06
C LYS A 158 -12.92 23.39 9.85
N VAL A 159 -12.29 23.18 10.99
CA VAL A 159 -12.52 21.99 11.83
C VAL A 159 -13.88 22.07 12.53
N ASP A 160 -14.29 23.29 12.91
CA ASP A 160 -15.59 23.61 13.53
C ASP A 160 -16.01 22.61 14.62
N PHE A 161 -15.24 22.57 15.72
CA PHE A 161 -15.56 21.76 16.90
C PHE A 161 -16.91 22.11 17.52
N PHE A 162 -17.32 23.37 17.41
CA PHE A 162 -18.56 23.88 17.97
C PHE A 162 -19.77 23.51 17.10
N ARG A 163 -19.55 22.95 15.89
CA ARG A 163 -20.58 22.58 14.91
C ARG A 163 -21.58 23.72 14.70
N GLY A 164 -21.07 24.90 14.38
CA GLY A 164 -21.88 26.12 14.23
C GLY A 164 -22.51 26.60 15.54
N GLY A 165 -21.84 26.38 16.68
CA GLY A 165 -22.31 26.80 18.02
C GLY A 165 -23.28 25.83 18.70
N LYS A 166 -23.52 24.66 18.12
CA LYS A 166 -24.37 23.61 18.71
C LYS A 166 -23.74 22.97 19.95
N TYR A 167 -22.42 22.93 20.03
CA TYR A 167 -21.70 22.38 21.17
C TYR A 167 -20.80 23.45 21.80
N THR A 168 -20.76 23.48 23.13
CA THR A 168 -19.83 24.30 23.90
C THR A 168 -18.61 23.46 24.27
N LEU A 169 -17.42 23.92 23.88
CA LEU A 169 -16.14 23.36 24.31
C LEU A 169 -15.55 24.31 25.36
N ASP A 170 -15.94 24.13 26.61
CA ASP A 170 -15.27 24.76 27.75
C ASP A 170 -14.05 23.92 28.17
N ALA A 171 -13.34 24.35 29.22
CA ALA A 171 -12.12 23.66 29.67
C ALA A 171 -12.38 22.19 30.06
N GLU A 172 -13.55 21.90 30.64
CA GLU A 172 -13.95 20.54 31.00
C GLU A 172 -14.26 19.70 29.76
N GLY A 173 -14.97 20.29 28.78
CA GLY A 173 -15.24 19.69 27.49
C GLY A 173 -13.96 19.36 26.70
N VAL A 174 -12.97 20.25 26.73
CA VAL A 174 -11.65 20.02 26.14
C VAL A 174 -10.94 18.86 26.82
N ALA A 175 -10.87 18.86 28.16
CA ALA A 175 -10.24 17.78 28.90
C ALA A 175 -10.91 16.41 28.65
N ASN A 176 -12.24 16.40 28.57
CA ASN A 176 -13.00 15.18 28.26
C ASN A 176 -12.74 14.72 26.81
N LEU A 177 -12.68 15.65 25.84
CA LEU A 177 -12.36 15.34 24.45
C LEU A 177 -10.96 14.73 24.33
N GLU A 178 -9.95 15.34 24.93
CA GLU A 178 -8.57 14.84 24.93
C GLU A 178 -8.48 13.44 25.56
N ARG A 179 -9.15 13.23 26.70
CA ARG A 179 -9.25 11.89 27.33
C ARG A 179 -9.83 10.87 26.35
N LEU A 180 -10.98 11.17 25.75
CA LEU A 180 -11.64 10.24 24.82
C LEU A 180 -10.78 9.93 23.59
N LEU A 181 -10.05 10.90 23.06
CA LEU A 181 -9.12 10.69 21.95
C LEU A 181 -7.95 9.78 22.35
N VAL A 182 -7.38 9.98 23.54
CA VAL A 182 -6.30 9.13 24.07
C VAL A 182 -6.80 7.70 24.29
N GLU A 183 -7.98 7.53 24.88
CA GLU A 183 -8.60 6.22 25.08
C GLU A 183 -8.89 5.51 23.75
N LEU A 184 -9.41 6.23 22.76
CA LEU A 184 -9.65 5.70 21.42
C LEU A 184 -8.35 5.19 20.81
N ILE A 185 -7.29 6.01 20.84
CA ILE A 185 -5.97 5.65 20.32
C ILE A 185 -5.44 4.43 21.06
N SER A 186 -5.58 4.37 22.39
CA SER A 186 -5.17 3.22 23.19
C SER A 186 -5.89 1.95 22.73
N ALA A 187 -7.22 1.97 22.65
CA ALA A 187 -8.02 0.81 22.30
C ALA A 187 -7.68 0.26 20.90
N VAL A 188 -7.46 1.13 19.90
CA VAL A 188 -7.17 0.69 18.52
C VAL A 188 -5.70 0.36 18.27
N SER A 189 -4.78 0.84 19.11
CA SER A 189 -3.33 0.60 18.96
C SER A 189 -2.77 -0.49 19.89
N GLY A 190 -3.64 -1.14 20.68
CA GLY A 190 -3.28 -2.22 21.60
C GLY A 190 -2.76 -1.73 22.95
N GLY A 191 -3.15 -0.52 23.37
CA GLY A 191 -2.88 0.04 24.68
C GLY A 191 -3.90 -0.42 25.75
N PRO A 192 -3.66 -0.07 27.02
CA PRO A 192 -4.43 -0.58 28.15
C PRO A 192 -5.74 0.17 28.42
N LEU A 193 -5.95 1.34 27.82
CA LEU A 193 -7.11 2.17 28.15
C LEU A 193 -8.33 1.70 27.37
N LYS A 194 -9.47 1.68 28.07
CA LYS A 194 -10.76 1.38 27.47
C LYS A 194 -11.38 2.66 26.93
N TYR A 195 -11.87 2.60 25.70
CA TYR A 195 -12.62 3.71 25.11
C TYR A 195 -14.06 3.74 25.60
N GLU A 196 -14.47 4.88 26.15
CA GLU A 196 -15.83 5.11 26.68
C GLU A 196 -16.65 6.11 25.87
N GLY A 197 -16.14 6.56 24.72
CA GLY A 197 -16.87 7.48 23.83
C GLY A 197 -18.07 6.83 23.16
N ARG A 198 -18.92 7.67 22.57
CA ARG A 198 -20.20 7.30 21.94
C ARG A 198 -20.20 7.61 20.45
#